data_AF-A0A210P7Z1-F1
#
_entry.id   AF-A0A210P7Z1-F1
#
_cell.length_a   1.000
_cell.length_b   1.000
_cell.length_c   1.000
_cell.angle_alpha   90.00
_cell.angle_beta   90.00
_cell.angle_gamma   90.00
#
_symmetry.space_group_name_H-M   'P 1'
#
loop_
_entity.id
_entity.type
_entity.pdbx_description
1 polymer ?
#
loop_
_entity_poly.entity_id
_entity_poly.type
_entity_poly.pdbx_seq_one_letter_code
_entity_poly.pdbx_strand_id
1 'polypeptide(L)'
;MLGIIFVIGSIASLILEKYVLANNSHVWLGAIVPVLSIGFIIWLMLSSLMQFNATNILLAIIYVSLSFIFWGQGNDLYHQRVVHKVYESSNL
;
A
#
# COMPACT_ATOMS: atom_id res chain seq x y z
N MET A 1 -16.00 -6.64 15.20
CA MET A 1 -16.32 -6.06 13.87
C MET A 1 -15.17 -5.23 13.29
N LEU A 2 -14.64 -4.23 14.01
CA LEU A 2 -13.53 -3.38 13.52
C LEU A 2 -12.28 -4.13 13.04
N GLY A 3 -11.84 -5.17 13.75
CA GLY A 3 -10.70 -5.99 13.34
C GLY A 3 -10.90 -6.70 12.00
N ILE A 4 -12.13 -7.15 11.70
CA ILE A 4 -12.46 -7.80 10.43
C ILE A 4 -12.40 -6.78 9.28
N ILE A 5 -12.89 -5.56 9.50
CA ILE A 5 -12.81 -4.47 8.52
C ILE A 5 -11.35 -4.10 8.24
N PHE A 6 -10.51 -4.05 9.28
CA PHE A 6 -9.07 -3.83 9.13
C PHE A 6 -8.38 -4.94 8.33
N VAL A 7 -8.69 -6.20 8.64
CA VAL A 7 -8.11 -7.36 7.93
C VAL A 7 -8.57 -7.38 6.47
N ILE A 8 -9.87 -7.16 6.20
CA ILE A 8 -10.39 -7.10 4.83
C ILE A 8 -9.80 -5.92 4.06
N GLY A 9 -9.71 -4.73 4.66
CA GLY A 9 -9.08 -3.56 4.04
C GLY A 9 -7.59 -3.78 3.77
N SER A 10 -6.88 -4.49 4.65
CA SER A 10 -5.47 -4.87 4.44
C SER A 10 -5.32 -5.86 3.30
N ILE A 11 -6.16 -6.90 3.25
CA ILE A 11 -6.14 -7.90 2.18
C ILE A 11 -6.51 -7.27 0.84
N ALA A 12 -7.55 -6.42 0.81
CA ALA A 12 -7.95 -5.70 -0.40
C ALA A 12 -6.83 -4.77 -0.90
N SER A 13 -6.16 -4.05 0.00
CA SER A 13 -4.99 -3.21 -0.33
C SER A 13 -3.84 -4.03 -0.91
N LEU A 14 -3.51 -5.16 -0.29
CA LEU A 14 -2.46 -6.07 -0.77
C LEU A 14 -2.76 -6.65 -2.14
N ILE A 15 -4.02 -7.02 -2.39
CA ILE A 15 -4.47 -7.52 -3.70
C ILE A 15 -4.40 -6.40 -4.74
N LEU A 16 -4.85 -5.20 -4.41
CA LEU A 16 -4.81 -4.05 -5.31
C LEU A 16 -3.35 -3.72 -5.71
N GLU A 17 -2.44 -3.72 -4.74
CA GLU A 17 -1.02 -3.47 -4.96
C GLU A 17 -0.38 -4.55 -5.85
N LYS A 18 -0.67 -5.83 -5.60
CA LYS A 18 -0.10 -6.93 -6.38
C LYS A 18 -0.68 -7.05 -7.79
N TYR A 19 -1.96 -6.75 -7.99
CA TYR A 19 -2.65 -6.99 -9.27
C TYR A 19 -2.83 -5.74 -10.14
N VAL A 20 -3.02 -4.56 -9.55
CA VAL A 20 -3.21 -3.32 -10.31
C VAL A 20 -1.89 -2.57 -10.49
N LEU A 21 -1.02 -2.59 -9.48
CA LEU A 21 0.16 -1.73 -9.43
C LEU A 21 1.43 -2.44 -9.90
N ALA A 22 1.69 -3.67 -9.45
CA ALA A 22 2.82 -4.45 -9.93
C ALA A 22 2.71 -4.90 -11.41
N ASN A 23 1.51 -4.77 -12.00
CA ASN A 23 1.22 -5.03 -13.41
C ASN A 23 1.34 -3.77 -14.29
N ASN A 24 1.58 -2.59 -13.71
CA ASN A 24 1.70 -1.34 -14.47
C ASN A 24 3.14 -0.82 -14.43
N SER A 25 3.66 -0.37 -15.58
CA SER A 25 5.06 0.06 -15.72
C SER A 25 5.37 1.42 -15.08
N HIS A 26 4.55 1.87 -14.12
CA HIS A 26 4.59 3.20 -13.54
C HIS A 26 4.64 3.11 -12.00
N VAL A 27 5.83 3.31 -11.45
CA VAL A 27 6.13 3.30 -9.99
C VAL A 27 5.20 4.20 -9.17
N TRP A 28 4.84 5.35 -9.72
CA TRP A 28 4.04 6.38 -9.05
C TRP A 28 2.62 5.93 -8.73
N LEU A 29 2.07 5.00 -9.51
CA LEU A 29 0.74 4.46 -9.26
C LEU A 29 0.71 3.71 -7.92
N GLY A 30 1.82 3.10 -7.49
CA GLY A 30 1.92 2.43 -6.20
C GLY A 30 1.77 3.37 -5.00
N ALA A 31 2.16 4.64 -5.15
CA ALA A 31 2.10 5.64 -4.07
C ALA A 31 0.66 6.01 -3.69
N ILE A 32 -0.32 5.65 -4.54
CA ILE A 32 -1.73 5.87 -4.23
C ILE A 32 -2.21 5.00 -3.06
N VAL A 33 -1.56 3.85 -2.83
CA VAL A 33 -1.92 2.91 -1.75
C VAL A 33 -1.73 3.55 -0.38
N PRO A 34 -0.53 4.01 0.02
CA PRO A 34 -0.35 4.66 1.31
C PRO A 34 -1.21 5.92 1.47
N VAL A 35 -1.44 6.68 0.39
CA VAL A 35 -2.33 7.86 0.41
C VAL A 35 -3.79 7.47 0.68
N LEU A 36 -4.30 6.43 0.01
CA LEU A 36 -5.63 5.89 0.24
C LEU A 36 -5.78 5.30 1.64
N SER A 37 -4.73 4.65 2.17
CA SER A 37 -4.71 4.14 3.54
C SER A 37 -4.93 5.25 4.57
N ILE A 38 -4.27 6.40 4.39
CA ILE A 38 -4.46 7.58 5.25
C ILE A 38 -5.90 8.10 5.14
N GLY A 39 -6.40 8.26 3.91
CA GLY A 39 -7.77 8.71 3.66
C GLY A 39 -8.82 7.77 4.28
N PHE A 40 -8.58 6.47 4.22
CA PHE A 40 -9.44 5.45 4.81
C PHE A 40 -9.48 5.53 6.34
N ILE A 41 -8.33 5.71 7.00
CA ILE A 41 -8.26 5.94 8.45
C ILE A 41 -9.02 7.21 8.83
N ILE A 42 -8.79 8.33 8.12
CA ILE A 42 -9.50 9.60 8.36
C ILE A 42 -11.01 9.41 8.21
N TRP A 43 -11.45 8.73 7.16
CA TRP A 43 -12.86 8.42 6.94
C TRP A 43 -13.46 7.58 8.07
N LEU A 44 -12.76 6.55 8.54
CA LEU A 44 -13.20 5.71 9.66
C LEU A 44 -13.34 6.51 10.97
N MET A 45 -12.48 7.51 11.18
CA MET A 45 -12.53 8.39 12.34
C MET A 45 -13.70 9.38 12.23
N LEU A 46 -13.91 9.99 11.06
CA LEU A 46 -15.01 10.93 10.80
C LEU A 46 -16.40 10.27 10.87
N SER A 47 -16.50 9.02 10.44
CA SER A 47 -17.75 8.25 10.47
C SER A 47 -18.08 7.67 11.85
N SER A 48 -17.28 7.94 12.89
CA SER A 48 -17.41 7.38 14.24
C SER A 48 -17.41 5.84 14.29
N LEU A 49 -16.98 5.20 13.19
CA LEU A 49 -16.84 3.75 13.09
C LEU A 49 -15.61 3.26 13.85
N MET A 50 -14.63 4.15 14.05
CA MET A 50 -13.40 3.88 14.79
C MET A 50 -13.30 4.80 16.00
N GLN A 51 -13.50 4.23 17.20
CA GLN A 51 -13.32 4.97 18.44
C GLN A 51 -11.87 5.42 18.62
N PHE A 52 -11.68 6.65 19.10
CA PHE A 52 -10.37 7.24 19.34
C PHE A 52 -9.78 6.69 20.65
N ASN A 53 -9.28 5.45 20.60
CA ASN A 53 -8.62 4.79 21.72
C ASN A 53 -7.20 4.33 21.33
N ALA A 54 -6.37 4.08 22.34
CA ALA A 54 -4.95 3.77 22.14
C ALA A 54 -4.72 2.58 21.19
N THR A 55 -5.54 1.53 21.31
CA THR A 55 -5.44 0.33 20.46
C THR A 55 -5.73 0.64 18.99
N ASN A 56 -6.80 1.39 18.71
CA ASN A 56 -7.19 1.74 17.35
C ASN A 56 -6.16 2.68 16.72
N ILE A 57 -5.63 3.64 17.48
CA ILE A 57 -4.55 4.52 17.02
C ILE A 57 -3.30 3.70 16.66
N LEU A 58 -2.91 2.75 17.51
CA LEU A 58 -1.78 1.86 17.25
C LEU A 58 -2.00 1.03 15.97
N LEU A 59 -3.20 0.46 15.79
CA LEU A 59 -3.55 -0.30 14.59
C LEU A 59 -3.50 0.57 13.32
N ALA A 60 -3.96 1.82 13.39
CA ALA A 60 -3.90 2.76 12.27
C ALA A 60 -2.45 3.09 11.88
N ILE A 61 -1.58 3.35 12.88
CA ILE A 61 -0.16 3.60 12.64
C ILE A 61 0.49 2.39 11.97
N ILE A 62 0.24 1.18 12.48
CA ILE A 62 0.80 -0.07 11.91
C ILE A 62 0.32 -0.25 10.47
N TYR A 63 -0.97 -0.05 10.22
CA TYR A 63 -1.56 -0.22 8.88
C TYR A 63 -0.98 0.77 7.86
N VAL A 64 -0.91 2.05 8.21
CA VAL A 64 -0.31 3.06 7.33
C VAL A 64 1.18 2.76 7.10
N SER A 65 1.92 2.39 8.16
CA SER A 65 3.34 2.04 8.05
C SER A 65 3.56 0.84 7.12
N LEU A 66 2.74 -0.20 7.23
CA LEU A 66 2.80 -1.36 6.35
C LEU A 66 2.50 -0.97 4.89
N SER A 67 1.52 -0.10 4.64
CA SER A 67 1.25 0.40 3.28
C SER A 67 2.44 1.12 2.67
N PHE A 68 3.21 1.88 3.46
CA PHE A 68 4.44 2.51 2.98
C PHE A 68 5.56 1.50 2.72
N ILE A 69 5.71 0.49 3.58
CA ILE A 69 6.72 -0.57 3.41
C ILE A 69 6.46 -1.38 2.14
N PHE A 70 5.22 -1.77 1.88
CA PHE A 70 4.87 -2.51 0.68
C PHE A 70 5.10 -1.68 -0.59
N TRP A 71 4.76 -0.39 -0.55
CA TRP A 71 5.06 0.51 -1.67
C TRP A 71 6.56 0.60 -1.95
N GLY A 72 7.38 0.74 -0.90
CA GLY A 72 8.84 0.76 -1.02
C GLY A 72 9.41 -0.52 -1.66
N GLN A 73 8.92 -1.69 -1.23
CA GLN A 73 9.31 -2.97 -1.84
C GLN A 73 8.88 -3.07 -3.32
N GLY A 74 7.68 -2.60 -3.66
CA GLY A 74 7.20 -2.55 -5.03
C GLY A 74 8.06 -1.65 -5.94
N ASN A 75 8.53 -0.52 -5.42
CA ASN A 75 9.44 0.40 -6.11
C ASN A 75 10.81 -0.26 -6.38
N ASP A 76 11.39 -0.93 -5.39
CA ASP A 76 12.68 -1.60 -5.55
C ASP A 76 12.62 -2.71 -6.62
N LEU A 77 11.53 -3.49 -6.64
CA LEU A 77 11.29 -4.51 -7.66
C LEU A 77 11.10 -3.94 -9.07
N TYR A 78 10.49 -2.76 -9.18
CA TYR A 78 10.40 -2.06 -10.46
C TYR A 78 11.77 -1.59 -10.93
N HIS A 79 12.55 -0.97 -10.03
CA HIS A 79 13.89 -0.47 -10.35
C HIS A 79 14.79 -1.60 -10.86
N GLN A 80 14.77 -2.77 -10.20
CA GLN A 80 15.50 -3.95 -10.66
C GLN A 80 15.07 -4.41 -12.06
N ARG A 81 13.76 -4.41 -12.37
CA ARG A 81 13.26 -4.78 -13.71
C ARG A 81 13.68 -3.80 -14.80
N VAL A 82 13.68 -2.50 -14.52
CA VAL A 82 14.12 -1.49 -15.49
C VAL A 82 15.62 -1.59 -15.74
N VAL A 83 16.43 -1.69 -14.69
CA VAL A 83 17.89 -1.84 -14.81
C VAL A 83 18.26 -3.10 -15.58
N HIS A 84 17.60 -4.23 -15.32
CA HIS A 84 17.82 -5.47 -16.06
C HIS A 84 17.51 -5.34 -17.56
N LYS A 85 16.37 -4.71 -17.90
CA LYS A 85 15.99 -4.48 -19.31
C LYS A 85 17.00 -3.61 -20.06
N VAL A 86 17.55 -2.58 -19.42
CA VAL A 86 18.56 -1.70 -20.04
C VAL A 86 19.84 -2.48 -20.33
N TYR A 87 20.29 -3.33 -19.41
CA TYR A 87 21.51 -4.12 -19.55
C TYR A 87 21.41 -5.18 -20.68
N GLU A 88 20.23 -5.76 -20.85
CA GLU A 88 19.95 -6.75 -21.90
C GLU A 88 19.87 -6.11 -23.29
N SER A 89 19.33 -4.89 -23.38
CA SER A 89 19.30 -4.09 -24.62
C SER A 89 20.66 -3.57 -25.07
N SER A 90 21.63 -3.39 -24.16
CA SER A 90 22.98 -2.90 -24.51
C SER A 90 23.95 -3.98 -24.97
N ASN A 91 23.57 -5.26 -24.84
CA ASN A 91 24.37 -6.42 -25.26
C ASN A 91 23.89 -7.06 -26.59
N LEU A 92 22.94 -6.41 -27.28
CA LEU A 92 22.48 -6.72 -28.63
C LEU A 92 23.04 -5.70 -29.62
#